data_AF-A0A8C0VVL0-F1
#
_entry.id   AF-A0A8C0VVL0-F1
#
_cell.length_a   1.000
_cell.length_b   1.000
_cell.length_c   1.000
_cell.angle_alpha   90.00
_cell.angle_beta   90.00
_cell.angle_gamma   90.00
#
_symmetry.space_group_name_H-M   'P 1'
#
loop_
_entity.id
_entity.type
_entity.pdbx_description
1 polymer ?
#
loop_
_entity_poly.entity_id
_entity_poly.type
_entity_poly.pdbx_seq_one_letter_code
_entity_poly.pdbx_strand_id
1 'polypeptide(L)'
;MEQQQQQLRNVNFLLVNNRMTELCFQRCVSSLHHRALDAEEEAFLHSCAGKLIHSNHRLMAAYMQLMPALVQRHIADYEAASAVPGVAAEQPKVSGYNS
;
A
#
# COMPACT_ATOMS: atom_id res chain seq x y z
N MET A 1 19.45 -3.17 15.54
CA MET A 1 18.95 -3.49 14.18
C MET A 1 17.70 -4.36 14.23
N GLU A 2 17.72 -5.53 14.87
CA GLU A 2 16.55 -6.45 14.89
C GLU A 2 15.28 -5.88 15.53
N GLN A 3 15.39 -5.19 16.67
CA GLN A 3 14.24 -4.52 17.31
C GLN A 3 13.59 -3.47 16.40
N GLN A 4 14.39 -2.67 15.70
CA GLN A 4 13.89 -1.64 14.78
C GLN A 4 13.17 -2.27 13.57
N GLN A 5 13.70 -3.38 13.04
CA GLN A 5 13.05 -4.10 11.96
C GLN A 5 11.72 -4.73 12.40
N GLN A 6 11.66 -5.24 13.63
CA GLN A 6 10.42 -5.76 14.21
C GLN A 6 9.38 -4.65 14.41
N GLN A 7 9.81 -3.48 14.89
CA GLN A 7 8.93 -2.32 15.01
C GLN A 7 8.35 -1.89 13.65
N LEU A 8 9.19 -1.84 12.60
CA LEU A 8 8.72 -1.51 11.25
C LEU A 8 7.70 -2.54 10.72
N ARG A 9 7.91 -3.84 10.98
CA ARG A 9 6.94 -4.89 10.64
C ARG A 9 5.60 -4.67 11.35
N ASN A 10 5.64 -4.34 12.64
CA ASN A 10 4.44 -4.07 13.42
C ASN A 10 3.68 -2.84 12.91
N VAL A 11 4.39 -1.74 12.63
CA VAL A 11 3.79 -0.51 12.09
C VAL A 11 3.15 -0.76 10.72
N ASN A 12 3.83 -1.50 9.84
CA ASN A 12 3.27 -1.88 8.54
C ASN A 12 2.00 -2.72 8.67
N PHE A 13 1.97 -3.65 9.63
CA PHE A 13 0.76 -4.41 9.92
C PHE A 13 -0.40 -3.52 10.35
N LEU A 14 -0.17 -2.59 11.28
CA LEU A 14 -1.22 -1.69 11.77
C LEU A 14 -1.79 -0.81 10.65
N LEU A 15 -0.95 -0.33 9.74
CA LEU A 15 -1.42 0.46 8.60
C LEU A 15 -2.35 -0.35 7.68
N VAL A 16 -1.97 -1.60 7.36
CA VAL A 16 -2.79 -2.49 6.53
C VAL A 16 -4.09 -2.87 7.25
N ASN A 17 -4.02 -3.15 8.56
CA ASN A 17 -5.19 -3.49 9.35
C ASN A 17 -6.21 -2.33 9.36
N ASN A 18 -5.75 -1.12 9.66
CA ASN A 18 -6.61 0.07 9.70
C ASN A 18 -7.25 0.36 8.33
N ARG A 19 -6.49 0.20 7.25
CA ARG A 19 -7.04 0.41 5.90
C ARG A 19 -8.06 -0.67 5.53
N MET A 20 -7.80 -1.91 5.92
CA MET A 20 -8.72 -3.02 5.69
C MET A 20 -10.03 -2.84 6.45
N THR A 21 -9.97 -2.45 7.73
CA THR A 21 -11.16 -2.24 8.56
C THR A 21 -12.02 -1.10 8.02
N GLU A 22 -11.41 0.02 7.65
CA GLU A 22 -12.11 1.15 7.02
C GLU A 22 -12.83 0.73 5.72
N LEU A 23 -12.11 0.05 4.81
CA LEU A 23 -12.66 -0.34 3.52
C LEU A 23 -13.79 -1.37 3.66
N CYS A 24 -13.58 -2.40 4.48
CA CYS A 24 -14.60 -3.43 4.68
C CYS A 24 -15.81 -2.86 5.40
N PHE A 25 -15.65 -1.94 6.36
CA PHE A 25 -16.80 -1.24 6.95
C PHE A 25 -17.58 -0.45 5.88
N GLN A 26 -16.90 0.39 5.10
CA GLN A 26 -17.52 1.22 4.06
C GLN A 26 -18.25 0.40 2.98
N ARG A 27 -17.75 -0.80 2.69
CA ARG A 27 -18.31 -1.66 1.63
C ARG A 27 -19.38 -2.61 2.15
N CYS A 28 -19.23 -3.12 3.36
CA CYS A 28 -20.02 -4.23 3.86
C CYS A 28 -21.14 -3.84 4.81
N VAL A 29 -21.00 -2.72 5.53
CA VAL A 29 -22.03 -2.24 6.45
C VAL A 29 -22.88 -1.23 5.70
N SER A 30 -24.12 -1.61 5.41
CA SER A 30 -25.04 -0.82 4.56
C SER A 30 -26.07 -0.03 5.37
N SER A 31 -26.30 -0.44 6.61
CA SER A 31 -27.30 0.11 7.51
C SER A 31 -26.73 0.24 8.93
N LEU A 32 -27.08 1.32 9.63
CA LEU A 32 -26.70 1.54 11.03
C LEU A 32 -27.93 1.64 11.95
N HIS A 33 -29.05 1.05 11.52
CA HIS A 33 -30.30 1.09 12.29
C HIS A 33 -30.25 0.22 13.56
N HIS A 34 -29.33 -0.74 13.61
CA HIS A 34 -29.10 -1.63 14.74
C HIS A 34 -27.62 -1.60 15.11
N ARG A 35 -27.33 -1.84 16.40
CA ARG A 35 -25.96 -1.76 16.94
C ARG A 35 -25.11 -2.97 16.58
N ALA A 36 -25.73 -4.14 16.49
CA ALA A 36 -25.06 -5.36 16.06
C ALA A 36 -25.09 -5.46 14.53
N LEU A 37 -24.18 -6.24 13.95
CA LEU A 37 -24.25 -6.61 12.54
C LEU A 37 -25.32 -7.68 12.34
N ASP A 38 -25.93 -7.70 11.16
CA ASP A 38 -26.73 -8.85 10.75
C ASP A 38 -25.85 -9.96 10.14
N ALA A 39 -26.43 -11.14 9.92
CA ALA A 39 -25.70 -12.30 9.44
C ALA A 39 -25.15 -12.12 8.00
N GLU A 40 -25.78 -11.28 7.18
CA GLU A 40 -25.33 -11.00 5.82
C GLU A 40 -24.10 -10.07 5.85
N GLU A 41 -24.16 -9.00 6.65
CA GLU A 41 -23.05 -8.09 6.87
C GLU A 41 -21.83 -8.83 7.47
N GLU A 42 -22.04 -9.73 8.45
CA GLU A 42 -20.98 -10.57 9.01
C GLU A 42 -20.33 -11.48 7.97
N ALA A 43 -21.12 -12.19 7.16
CA ALA A 43 -20.61 -13.08 6.12
C ALA A 43 -19.84 -12.29 5.05
N PHE A 44 -20.34 -11.12 4.67
CA PHE A 44 -19.70 -10.28 3.68
C PHE A 44 -18.41 -9.63 4.19
N LEU A 45 -18.37 -9.19 5.46
CA LEU A 45 -17.15 -8.71 6.13
C LEU A 45 -16.06 -9.80 6.17
N HIS A 46 -16.43 -11.04 6.49
CA HIS A 46 -15.49 -12.17 6.48
C HIS A 46 -14.90 -12.39 5.09
N SER A 47 -15.73 -12.36 4.05
CA SER A 47 -15.29 -12.46 2.66
C SER A 47 -14.38 -11.29 2.25
N CYS A 48 -14.73 -10.05 2.65
CA CYS A 48 -13.95 -8.85 2.37
C CYS A 48 -12.54 -8.94 2.95
N ALA A 49 -12.43 -9.24 4.24
CA ALA A 49 -11.15 -9.37 4.92
C ALA A 49 -10.29 -10.48 4.29
N GLY A 50 -10.87 -11.66 4.04
CA GLY A 50 -10.17 -12.76 3.39
C GLY A 50 -9.65 -12.41 1.99
N LYS A 51 -10.48 -11.76 1.16
CA LYS A 51 -10.08 -11.29 -0.17
C LYS A 51 -8.94 -10.29 -0.09
N LEU A 52 -9.00 -9.34 0.85
CA LEU A 52 -7.98 -8.29 0.99
C LEU A 52 -6.65 -8.86 1.48
N ILE A 53 -6.67 -9.76 2.46
CA ILE A 53 -5.48 -10.48 2.94
C ILE A 53 -4.82 -11.24 1.80
N HIS A 54 -5.57 -12.08 1.08
CA HIS A 54 -5.02 -12.86 -0.03
C HIS A 54 -4.48 -11.98 -1.15
N SER A 55 -5.18 -10.89 -1.48
CA SER A 55 -4.76 -9.95 -2.51
C SER A 55 -3.49 -9.20 -2.08
N ASN A 56 -3.42 -8.74 -0.84
CA ASN A 56 -2.24 -8.08 -0.29
C ASN A 56 -1.01 -8.99 -0.33
N HIS A 57 -1.14 -10.27 0.07
CA HIS A 57 -0.04 -11.22 -0.01
C HIS A 57 0.41 -11.48 -1.46
N ARG A 58 -0.52 -11.64 -2.40
CA ARG A 58 -0.19 -11.84 -3.82
C ARG A 58 0.53 -10.62 -4.41
N LEU A 59 0.05 -9.42 -4.10
CA LEU A 59 0.69 -8.17 -4.54
C LEU A 59 2.07 -8.00 -3.92
N MET A 60 2.22 -8.27 -2.63
CA MET A 60 3.50 -8.19 -1.94
C MET A 60 4.51 -9.18 -2.52
N ALA A 61 4.08 -10.40 -2.88
CA ALA A 61 4.94 -11.38 -3.55
C ALA A 61 5.43 -10.88 -4.91
N ALA A 62 4.53 -10.37 -5.75
CA ALA A 62 4.90 -9.80 -7.06
C ALA A 62 5.82 -8.57 -6.91
N TYR A 63 5.51 -7.69 -5.94
CA TYR A 63 6.33 -6.53 -5.64
C TYR A 63 7.77 -6.92 -5.27
N MET A 64 7.94 -7.89 -4.36
CA MET A 64 9.27 -8.37 -3.97
C MET A 64 10.05 -8.99 -5.14
N GLN A 65 9.36 -9.59 -6.11
CA GLN A 65 10.00 -10.13 -7.33
C GLN A 65 10.45 -9.02 -8.29
N LEU A 66 9.66 -7.95 -8.43
CA LEU A 66 9.88 -6.92 -9.46
C LEU A 66 10.77 -5.77 -8.99
N MET A 67 10.70 -5.41 -7.71
CA MET A 67 11.40 -4.23 -7.17
C MET A 67 12.91 -4.22 -7.34
N PRO A 68 13.65 -5.34 -7.16
CA PRO A 68 15.09 -5.33 -7.33
C PRO A 68 15.51 -4.89 -8.74
N ALA A 69 14.85 -5.42 -9.78
CA ALA A 69 15.11 -5.07 -11.16
C ALA A 69 14.72 -3.60 -11.46
N LEU A 70 13.57 -3.16 -10.92
CA LEU A 70 13.13 -1.77 -11.08
C LEU A 70 14.13 -0.79 -10.47
N VAL A 71 14.60 -1.05 -9.25
CA VAL A 71 15.57 -0.21 -8.55
C VAL A 71 16.92 -0.21 -9.25
N GLN A 72 17.40 -1.36 -9.72
CA GLN A 72 18.65 -1.44 -10.50
C GLN A 72 18.58 -0.58 -11.77
N ARG A 73 17.45 -0.64 -12.48
CA ARG A 73 17.23 0.21 -13.66
C ARG A 73 17.26 1.70 -13.29
N HIS A 74 16.59 2.07 -12.19
CA HIS A 74 16.61 3.47 -11.73
C HIS A 74 18.04 3.93 -11.45
N ILE A 75 18.85 3.12 -10.75
CA ILE A 75 20.25 3.45 -10.46
C ILE A 75 21.04 3.67 -11.76
N ALA A 76 20.91 2.78 -12.74
CA ALA A 76 21.59 2.91 -14.03
C ALA A 76 21.16 4.19 -14.79
N ASP A 77 19.87 4.51 -14.77
CA ASP A 77 19.33 5.73 -15.41
C ASP A 77 19.87 7.00 -14.70
N TYR A 78 19.99 6.99 -13.37
CA TYR A 78 20.59 8.07 -12.59
C TYR A 78 22.09 8.25 -12.89
N GLU A 79 22.84 7.16 -12.93
CA GLU A 79 24.28 7.18 -13.25
C GLU A 79 24.51 7.71 -14.67
N ALA A 80 23.73 7.25 -15.65
CA ALA A 80 23.80 7.71 -17.04
C ALA A 80 23.46 9.20 -17.18
N ALA A 81 22.45 9.70 -16.46
CA ALA A 81 22.12 11.13 -16.44
C ALA A 81 23.21 11.98 -15.78
N SER A 82 23.86 11.46 -14.72
CA SER A 82 24.95 12.16 -14.01
C SER A 82 26.28 12.17 -14.77
N ALA A 83 26.47 11.21 -15.69
CA ALA A 83 27.67 11.12 -16.53
C ALA A 83 27.65 12.10 -17.72
N VAL A 84 26.55 12.83 -17.94
CA VAL A 84 26.45 13.90 -18.95
C VAL A 84 26.88 15.24 -18.30
N PRO A 85 28.02 15.84 -18.67
CA PRO A 85 28.39 17.15 -18.15
C PRO A 85 27.44 18.22 -18.70
N GLY A 86 26.60 18.81 -17.83
CA GLY A 86 25.96 20.10 -18.12
C GLY A 86 24.43 20.19 -18.13
N VAL A 87 23.66 19.24 -17.59
CA VAL A 87 22.22 19.44 -17.40
C VAL A 87 21.90 19.65 -15.93
N ALA A 88 21.65 20.90 -15.57
CA ALA A 88 21.12 21.29 -14.26
C ALA A 88 19.83 20.50 -13.97
N ALA A 89 19.74 19.96 -12.76
CA ALA A 89 18.60 19.19 -12.29
C ALA A 89 17.29 19.99 -12.45
N GLU A 90 16.47 19.61 -13.42
CA GLU A 90 15.09 20.09 -13.49
C GLU A 90 14.28 19.34 -12.43
N GLN A 91 13.91 20.06 -11.37
CA GLN A 91 13.02 19.56 -10.32
C GLN A 91 11.64 19.25 -10.93
N PRO A 92 11.02 18.10 -10.60
CA PRO A 92 9.63 17.85 -10.97
C PRO A 92 8.74 18.89 -10.26
N LYS A 93 8.17 19.83 -11.00
CA LYS A 93 7.13 20.73 -10.51
C LYS A 93 5.91 19.90 -10.12
N VAL A 94 5.73 19.67 -8.82
CA VAL A 94 4.45 19.24 -8.26
C VAL A 94 3.48 20.41 -8.42
N SER A 95 2.75 20.43 -9.54
CA SER A 95 1.64 21.35 -9.74
C SER A 95 0.52 20.97 -8.76
N GLY A 96 0.36 21.76 -7.71
CA GLY A 96 -0.75 21.64 -6.78
C GLY A 96 -2.08 21.72 -7.51
N TYR A 97 -2.92 20.71 -7.34
CA TYR A 97 -4.35 20.82 -7.60
C TYR A 97 -5.02 21.31 -6.32
N ASN A 98 -5.29 22.61 -6.26
CA ASN A 98 -6.35 23.14 -5.42
C ASN A 98 -7.58 23.33 -6.31
N SER A 99 -8.68 22.68 -5.94
CA SER A 99 -10.03 23.15 -6.19
C SER A 99 -10.91 22.80 -5.00
#